data_AF-A0A381WWD1-F1
#
_entry.id   AF-A0A381WWD1-F1
#
_cell.length_a   1.000
_cell.length_b   1.000
_cell.length_c   1.000
_cell.angle_alpha   90.00
_cell.angle_beta   90.00
_cell.angle_gamma   90.00
#
_symmetry.space_group_name_H-M   'P 1'
#
loop_
_entity.id
_entity.type
_entity.pdbx_description
1 polymer ?
#
loop_
_entity_poly.entity_id
_entity_poly.type
_entity_poly.pdbx_seq_one_letter_code
_entity_poly.pdbx_strand_id
1 'polypeptide(L)'
;MNKLSKISPIITFILLCVLSSLSYSQSLATNDYNATLRMKLAIDKNPALYLDEPISADLEKIHKSCKVYIYLYEKKSDIELVQLGGNEVKMNVEKMKKKIYNPNLPIKTKQNIRYHYFSVGKD
;
A
#
# COMPACT_ATOMS: atom_id res chain seq x y z
N MET A 1 28.49 0.29 55.47
CA MET A 1 27.23 -0.27 54.96
C MET A 1 26.28 0.87 54.54
N ASN A 2 26.22 1.08 53.23
CA ASN A 2 25.26 1.75 52.34
C ASN A 2 24.26 2.79 52.89
N LYS A 3 24.52 4.08 52.61
CA LYS A 3 23.58 5.21 52.68
C LYS A 3 22.62 5.23 51.47
N LEU A 4 21.70 4.26 51.37
CA LEU A 4 20.76 4.14 50.25
C LEU A 4 19.28 4.18 50.64
N SER A 5 18.92 4.69 51.83
CA SER A 5 17.56 4.52 52.37
C SER A 5 16.66 5.76 52.38
N LYS A 6 17.02 6.87 51.71
CA LYS A 6 16.13 8.04 51.59
C LYS A 6 16.09 8.57 50.16
N ILE A 7 15.68 7.72 49.23
CA ILE A 7 15.29 8.19 47.90
C ILE A 7 13.84 8.66 48.00
N SER A 8 13.62 9.96 47.80
CA SER A 8 12.28 10.56 47.83
C SER A 8 11.40 9.95 46.72
N PRO A 9 10.12 9.64 46.97
CA PRO A 9 9.22 9.04 45.97
C PRO A 9 9.08 9.91 44.70
N ILE A 10 9.33 11.21 44.83
CA ILE A 10 9.35 12.17 43.72
C ILE A 10 10.52 11.89 42.77
N ILE A 11 11.69 11.53 43.29
CA ILE A 11 12.89 11.25 42.50
C ILE A 11 12.71 9.95 41.72
N THR A 12 12.10 8.93 42.33
CA THR A 12 11.76 7.68 41.64
C THR A 12 10.71 7.88 40.54
N PHE A 13 9.74 8.78 40.77
CA PHE A 13 8.71 9.10 39.77
C PHE A 13 9.30 9.83 38.55
N ILE A 14 10.17 10.82 38.79
CA ILE A 14 10.87 11.53 37.70
C ILE A 14 11.76 10.57 36.91
N LEU A 15 12.50 9.70 37.60
CA LEU A 15 13.33 8.69 36.94
C LEU A 15 12.50 7.72 36.08
N LEU A 16 11.32 7.32 36.56
CA LEU A 16 10.38 6.47 35.80
C LEU A 16 9.84 7.18 34.55
N CYS A 17 9.53 8.48 34.64
CA CYS A 17 9.10 9.29 33.50
C CYS A 17 10.21 9.52 32.45
N VAL A 18 11.46 9.61 32.87
CA VAL A 18 12.62 9.74 31.96
C VAL A 18 12.94 8.39 31.28
N LEU A 19 12.82 7.27 32.00
CA LEU A 19 13.03 5.94 31.42
C LEU A 19 11.93 5.54 30.43
N SER A 20 10.69 5.96 30.66
CA SER A 20 9.58 5.69 29.73
C SER A 20 9.65 6.52 28.45
N SER A 21 10.21 7.74 28.50
CA SER A 21 10.43 8.57 27.32
C SER A 21 11.60 8.07 26.44
N LEU A 22 12.61 7.41 27.03
CA LEU A 22 13.70 6.79 26.26
C LEU A 22 13.23 5.58 25.42
N SER A 23 12.25 4.82 25.92
CA SER A 23 11.68 3.65 25.24
C SER A 23 10.82 4.01 24.02
N TYR A 24 10.46 5.29 23.84
CA TYR A 24 9.61 5.76 22.74
C TYR A 24 10.39 6.31 21.54
N SER A 25 11.73 6.31 21.57
CA SER A 25 12.55 6.58 20.40
C SER A 25 12.56 5.36 19.47
N GLN A 26 11.43 5.10 18.82
CA GLN A 26 11.44 4.27 17.62
C GLN A 26 12.34 4.96 16.61
N SER A 27 13.47 4.34 16.29
CA SER A 27 14.25 4.69 15.11
C SER A 27 13.26 4.76 13.95
N LEU A 28 12.99 5.97 13.44
CA LEU A 28 12.38 6.12 12.13
C LEU A 28 13.40 5.48 11.18
N ALA A 29 13.20 4.19 10.90
CA ALA A 29 13.94 3.51 9.86
C ALA A 29 13.58 4.24 8.57
N THR A 30 14.43 5.19 8.23
CA THR A 30 14.48 5.80 6.91
C THR A 30 14.62 4.67 5.91
N ASN A 31 13.59 4.51 5.08
CA ASN A 31 13.56 3.67 3.88
C ASN A 31 13.24 2.19 4.11
N ASP A 32 11.99 1.90 4.43
CA ASP A 32 11.43 0.56 4.26
C ASP A 32 10.96 0.33 2.80
N TYR A 33 11.77 0.75 1.82
CA TYR A 33 11.48 0.63 0.38
C TYR A 33 11.14 -0.83 0.01
N ASN A 34 11.83 -1.79 0.63
CA ASN A 34 11.57 -3.21 0.43
C ASN A 34 10.19 -3.63 0.97
N ALA A 35 9.76 -3.11 2.11
CA ALA A 35 8.40 -3.36 2.60
C ALA A 35 7.35 -2.71 1.71
N THR A 36 7.53 -1.46 1.32
CA THR A 36 6.63 -0.77 0.37
C THR A 36 6.55 -1.52 -0.96
N LEU A 37 7.66 -2.01 -1.49
CA LEU A 37 7.71 -2.80 -2.71
C LEU A 37 6.95 -4.13 -2.54
N ARG A 38 7.15 -4.84 -1.43
CA ARG A 38 6.42 -6.09 -1.14
C ARG A 38 4.92 -5.85 -1.00
N MET A 39 4.52 -4.77 -0.33
CA MET A 39 3.12 -4.36 -0.21
C MET A 39 2.52 -4.06 -1.59
N LYS A 40 3.22 -3.27 -2.42
CA LYS A 40 2.81 -2.99 -3.79
C LYS A 40 2.64 -4.27 -4.61
N LEU A 41 3.63 -5.17 -4.58
CA LEU A 41 3.57 -6.46 -5.28
C LEU A 41 2.40 -7.33 -4.80
N ALA A 42 2.09 -7.32 -3.50
CA ALA A 42 0.95 -8.04 -2.95
C ALA A 42 -0.40 -7.44 -3.40
N ILE A 43 -0.51 -6.11 -3.44
CA ILE A 43 -1.68 -5.39 -3.96
C ILE A 43 -1.87 -5.68 -5.45
N ASP A 44 -0.79 -5.59 -6.24
CA ASP A 44 -0.82 -5.84 -7.69
C ASP A 44 -1.25 -7.28 -8.02
N LYS A 45 -0.87 -8.24 -7.16
CA LYS A 45 -1.24 -9.66 -7.27
C LYS A 45 -2.73 -9.90 -7.01
N ASN A 46 -3.33 -9.25 -6.01
CA ASN A 46 -4.76 -9.41 -5.73
C ASN A 46 -5.41 -8.10 -5.20
N PRO A 47 -5.80 -7.18 -6.09
CA PRO A 47 -6.35 -5.89 -5.70
C PRO A 47 -7.68 -6.01 -4.93
N ALA A 48 -8.45 -7.09 -5.16
CA ALA A 48 -9.71 -7.37 -4.47
C ALA A 48 -9.60 -7.53 -2.95
N LEU A 49 -8.40 -7.80 -2.43
CA LEU A 49 -8.18 -7.95 -0.99
C LEU A 49 -7.69 -6.68 -0.30
N TYR A 50 -7.17 -5.72 -1.07
CA TYR A 50 -6.42 -4.58 -0.52
C TYR A 50 -6.93 -3.21 -0.97
N LEU A 51 -7.81 -3.14 -1.97
CA LEU A 51 -8.40 -1.90 -2.46
C LEU A 51 -9.91 -1.90 -2.21
N ASP A 52 -10.42 -0.75 -1.80
CA ASP A 52 -11.85 -0.51 -1.62
C ASP A 52 -12.62 -0.65 -2.94
N GLU A 53 -11.96 -0.31 -4.06
CA GLU A 53 -12.52 -0.42 -5.41
C GLU A 53 -11.64 -1.30 -6.32
N PRO A 54 -11.81 -2.62 -6.29
CA PRO A 54 -10.97 -3.52 -7.08
C PRO A 54 -11.27 -3.49 -8.59
N ILE A 55 -12.45 -2.98 -8.97
CA ILE A 55 -12.80 -2.70 -10.37
C ILE A 55 -11.82 -1.67 -10.95
N SER A 56 -11.48 -0.63 -10.19
CA SER A 56 -10.55 0.42 -10.63
C SER A 56 -9.15 -0.11 -10.93
N ALA A 57 -8.67 -1.10 -10.17
CA ALA A 57 -7.38 -1.73 -10.44
C ALA A 57 -7.38 -2.57 -11.74
N ASP A 58 -8.48 -3.24 -12.05
CA ASP A 58 -8.64 -3.96 -13.32
C ASP A 58 -8.77 -3.00 -14.50
N LEU A 59 -9.50 -1.89 -14.33
CA LEU A 59 -9.59 -0.82 -15.32
C LEU A 59 -8.23 -0.17 -15.59
N GLU A 60 -7.40 0.03 -14.56
CA GLU A 60 -6.04 0.54 -14.74
C GLU A 60 -5.17 -0.42 -15.56
N LYS A 61 -5.29 -1.74 -15.33
CA LYS A 61 -4.59 -2.77 -16.12
C LYS A 61 -5.03 -2.74 -17.58
N ILE A 62 -6.34 -2.66 -17.83
CA ILE A 62 -6.91 -2.53 -19.18
C ILE A 62 -6.38 -1.25 -19.85
N HIS A 63 -6.40 -0.12 -19.15
CA HIS A 63 -5.90 1.17 -19.65
C HIS A 63 -4.43 1.10 -20.05
N LYS A 64 -3.58 0.48 -19.22
CA LYS A 64 -2.16 0.26 -19.55
C LYS A 64 -2.00 -0.58 -20.82
N SER A 65 -2.74 -1.68 -20.95
CA SER A 65 -2.70 -2.49 -22.18
C SER A 65 -3.20 -1.73 -23.42
N CYS A 66 -4.23 -0.88 -23.28
CA CYS A 66 -4.73 -0.04 -24.37
C CYS A 66 -3.66 0.96 -24.83
N LYS A 67 -2.94 1.60 -23.90
CA LYS A 67 -1.84 2.50 -24.23
C LYS A 67 -0.75 1.79 -25.02
N VAL A 68 -0.37 0.58 -24.61
CA VAL A 68 0.64 -0.22 -25.32
C VAL A 68 0.15 -0.56 -26.73
N TYR A 69 -1.09 -1.01 -26.88
CA TYR A 69 -1.68 -1.30 -28.19
C TYR A 69 -1.67 -0.07 -29.12
N ILE A 70 -2.14 1.08 -28.65
CA ILE A 70 -2.14 2.34 -29.41
C ILE A 70 -0.71 2.72 -29.79
N TYR A 71 0.23 2.63 -28.86
CA TYR A 71 1.64 2.93 -29.12
C TYR A 71 2.23 2.03 -30.21
N LEU A 72 1.97 0.72 -30.15
CA LEU A 72 2.44 -0.23 -31.17
C LEU A 72 1.86 0.09 -32.55
N TYR A 73 0.58 0.46 -32.59
CA TYR A 73 -0.11 0.88 -33.82
C TYR A 73 0.46 2.18 -34.40
N GLU A 74 0.63 3.22 -33.56
CA GLU A 74 1.19 4.51 -33.97
C GLU A 74 2.62 4.40 -34.48
N LYS A 75 3.42 3.51 -33.89
CA LYS A 75 4.80 3.25 -34.31
C LYS A 75 4.92 2.39 -35.57
N LYS A 76 3.80 1.95 -36.17
CA LYS A 76 3.78 1.02 -37.31
C LYS A 76 4.64 -0.22 -37.04
N SER A 77 4.52 -0.74 -35.82
CA SER A 77 5.22 -1.95 -35.39
C SER A 77 4.75 -3.16 -36.21
N ASP A 78 5.45 -4.28 -36.09
CA ASP A 78 5.05 -5.54 -36.71
C ASP A 78 3.57 -5.86 -36.40
N ILE A 79 2.85 -6.31 -37.41
CA ILE A 79 1.43 -6.64 -37.32
C ILE A 79 1.17 -7.72 -36.26
N GLU A 80 2.11 -8.66 -36.09
CA GLU A 80 2.03 -9.69 -35.05
C GLU A 80 2.06 -9.08 -33.64
N LEU A 81 2.91 -8.07 -33.43
CA LEU A 81 3.01 -7.37 -32.14
C LEU A 81 1.76 -6.53 -31.86
N VAL A 82 1.22 -5.88 -32.88
CA VAL A 82 -0.04 -5.12 -32.75
C VAL A 82 -1.19 -6.05 -32.41
N GLN A 83 -1.28 -7.21 -33.07
CA GLN A 83 -2.27 -8.24 -32.75
C GLN A 83 -2.09 -8.80 -31.34
N LEU A 84 -0.85 -9.04 -30.90
CA LEU A 84 -0.56 -9.46 -29.53
C LEU A 84 -1.07 -8.44 -28.51
N GLY A 85 -0.80 -7.15 -28.72
CA GLY A 85 -1.31 -6.07 -27.86
C GLY A 85 -2.85 -6.01 -27.83
N GLY A 86 -3.50 -6.19 -28.99
CA GLY A 86 -4.96 -6.23 -29.07
C GLY A 86 -5.56 -7.45 -28.32
N ASN A 87 -4.92 -8.61 -28.44
CA ASN A 87 -5.30 -9.81 -27.72
C ASN A 87 -5.13 -9.66 -26.21
N GLU A 88 -4.08 -8.97 -25.76
CA GLU A 88 -3.85 -8.67 -24.35
C GLU A 88 -4.96 -7.77 -23.77
N VAL A 89 -5.35 -6.72 -24.49
CA VAL A 89 -6.48 -5.87 -24.11
C VAL A 89 -7.75 -6.70 -23.97
N LYS A 90 -8.08 -7.52 -24.98
CA LYS A 90 -9.27 -8.37 -24.97
C LYS A 90 -9.27 -9.33 -23.78
N MET A 91 -8.14 -10.00 -23.54
CA MET A 91 -7.97 -10.92 -22.42
C MET A 91 -8.18 -10.21 -21.07
N ASN A 92 -7.64 -9.00 -20.89
CA ASN A 92 -7.80 -8.25 -19.65
C ASN A 92 -9.25 -7.84 -19.40
N VAL A 93 -9.97 -7.42 -20.46
CA VAL A 93 -11.41 -7.13 -20.39
C VAL A 93 -12.21 -8.39 -20.03
N GLU A 94 -11.93 -9.53 -20.64
CA GLU A 94 -12.61 -10.80 -20.33
C GLU A 94 -12.34 -11.25 -18.89
N LYS A 95 -11.10 -11.11 -18.41
CA LYS A 95 -10.75 -11.40 -17.01
C LYS A 95 -11.54 -10.52 -16.04
N MET A 96 -11.64 -9.22 -16.30
CA MET A 96 -12.43 -8.30 -15.49
C MET A 96 -13.91 -8.69 -15.48
N LYS A 97 -14.50 -8.97 -16.66
CA LYS A 97 -15.92 -9.38 -16.78
C LYS A 97 -16.26 -10.66 -16.03
N LYS A 98 -15.33 -11.63 -15.96
CA LYS A 98 -15.52 -12.90 -15.26
C LYS A 98 -15.44 -12.78 -13.74
N LYS A 99 -14.90 -11.68 -13.20
CA LYS A 99 -14.82 -11.48 -11.75
C LYS A 99 -16.17 -11.01 -11.22
N ILE A 100 -16.80 -11.85 -10.40
CA ILE A 100 -17.97 -11.46 -9.62
C ILE A 100 -17.46 -10.76 -8.37
N TYR A 101 -17.58 -9.44 -8.34
CA TYR A 101 -17.30 -8.65 -7.15
C TYR A 101 -18.48 -8.78 -6.19
N ASN A 102 -18.21 -9.18 -4.94
CA ASN A 102 -19.23 -9.16 -3.90
C ASN A 102 -19.27 -7.76 -3.27
N PRO A 103 -20.29 -6.92 -3.57
CA PRO A 103 -20.39 -5.58 -3.00
C PRO A 103 -20.69 -5.60 -1.49
N ASN A 104 -21.14 -6.75 -0.96
CA ASN A 104 -21.51 -6.94 0.44
C ASN A 104 -20.41 -7.67 1.22
N LEU A 105 -19.15 -7.56 0.82
CA LEU A 105 -18.05 -8.01 1.66
C LEU A 105 -18.20 -7.29 3.01
N PRO A 106 -18.37 -8.01 4.13
CA PRO A 106 -18.46 -7.36 5.42
C PRO A 106 -17.17 -6.58 5.59
N ILE A 107 -17.28 -5.25 5.62
CA ILE A 107 -16.20 -4.34 5.93
C ILE A 107 -15.80 -4.69 7.35
N LYS A 108 -14.91 -5.66 7.54
CA LYS A 108 -14.22 -5.85 8.79
C LYS A 108 -13.19 -4.73 8.85
N THR A 109 -13.66 -3.52 9.13
CA THR A 109 -12.83 -2.42 9.59
C THR A 109 -12.27 -2.81 10.95
N LYS A 110 -11.19 -3.60 10.95
CA LYS A 110 -10.20 -3.38 11.99
C LYS A 110 -9.46 -2.12 11.57
N GLN A 111 -9.94 -0.96 12.02
CA GLN A 111 -9.23 0.29 11.89
C GLN A 111 -7.83 0.10 12.50
N ASN A 112 -6.83 -0.09 11.66
CA ASN A 112 -5.44 0.02 12.08
C ASN A 112 -5.02 1.46 11.80
N ILE A 113 -5.22 2.28 12.82
CA ILE A 113 -4.82 3.68 12.88
C ILE A 113 -3.28 3.75 12.75
N ARG A 114 -2.74 3.73 11.52
CA ARG A 114 -1.35 4.17 11.30
C ARG A 114 -0.93 4.55 9.89
N TYR A 115 -1.82 4.83 8.92
CA TYR A 115 -1.36 5.45 7.66
C TYR A 115 -2.42 6.41 7.11
N HIS A 116 -2.62 7.54 7.80
CA HIS A 116 -3.13 8.76 7.16
C HIS A 116 -1.92 9.62 6.79
N TYR A 117 -1.31 9.37 5.62
CA TYR A 117 -0.33 10.27 5.02
C TYR A 117 -0.84 10.72 3.65
N PHE A 118 -1.77 11.67 3.68
CA PHE A 118 -1.83 12.69 2.64
C PHE A 118 -1.66 14.01 3.38
N SER A 119 -0.46 14.59 3.27
CA SER A 119 -0.21 15.95 3.71
C SER A 119 -1.13 16.86 2.92
N VAL A 120 -2.12 17.44 3.59
CA VAL A 120 -2.77 18.66 3.12
C VAL A 120 -1.68 19.73 3.14
N GLY A 121 -1.10 20.01 1.98
CA GLY A 121 -0.23 21.17 1.80
C GLY A 121 -1.01 22.40 2.25
N LYS A 122 -0.50 23.07 3.27
CA LYS A 122 -0.93 24.42 3.62
C LYS A 122 -0.12 25.36 2.73
N ASP A 123 -0.82 26.08 1.85
CA ASP A 123 -0.39 27.38 1.38
C ASP A 123 -0.55 28.41 2.53
#